data_AF-A0A7V9G0X0-F1
#
_entry.id   AF-A0A7V9G0X0-F1
#
_cell.length_a   1.000
_cell.length_b   1.000
_cell.length_c   1.000
_cell.angle_alpha   90.00
_cell.angle_beta   90.00
_cell.angle_gamma   90.00
#
_symmetry.space_group_name_H-M   'P 1'
#
loop_
_entity.id
_entity.type
_entity.pdbx_description
1 polymer ?
#
loop_
_entity_poly.entity_id
_entity_poly.type
_entity_poly.pdbx_seq_one_letter_code
_entity_poly.pdbx_strand_id
1 'polypeptide(L)'
;MKRPGALPGLLAALATTLVMLLLRVVLGVPLPFELVSDRFLPFVPVEGFVTGLGVFGGALLAKQIGFYGSFLGQLLIGVALGGLFVRLLSRGRGAGAAPLTRRAIVVTFGAAAAVWLVTVVVLWPALRSNYGGLPPERAALLSAAGLLVLLGVFAASLLGAYAALRERERS
;
A
#
# COMPACT_ATOMS: atom_id res chain seq x y z
N MET A 1 -20.75 7.42 -20.18
CA MET A 1 -20.44 7.89 -18.80
C MET A 1 -19.02 7.49 -18.45
N LYS A 2 -18.16 8.46 -18.08
CA LYS A 2 -16.74 8.23 -17.70
C LYS A 2 -16.71 7.69 -16.26
N ARG A 3 -16.74 6.38 -16.05
CA ARG A 3 -16.63 5.85 -14.67
C ARG A 3 -15.17 5.92 -14.19
N PRO A 4 -14.94 6.49 -13.00
CA PRO A 4 -13.61 6.89 -12.56
C PRO A 4 -12.80 5.64 -12.15
N GLY A 5 -11.56 5.54 -12.64
CA GLY A 5 -10.61 4.51 -12.17
C GLY A 5 -10.33 4.54 -10.66
N ALA A 6 -10.89 5.52 -9.95
CA ALA A 6 -10.93 5.63 -8.51
C ALA A 6 -11.55 4.41 -7.80
N LEU A 7 -12.62 3.82 -8.34
CA LEU A 7 -13.34 2.75 -7.64
C LEU A 7 -12.53 1.43 -7.56
N PRO A 8 -11.93 0.91 -8.65
CA PRO A 8 -11.00 -0.22 -8.56
C PRO A 8 -9.84 0.03 -7.57
N GLY A 9 -9.30 1.24 -7.58
CA GLY A 9 -8.22 1.65 -6.69
C GLY A 9 -8.62 1.66 -5.21
N LEU A 10 -9.83 2.17 -4.91
CA LEU A 10 -10.40 2.16 -3.57
C LEU A 10 -10.62 0.73 -3.06
N LEU A 11 -11.23 -0.14 -3.89
CA LEU A 11 -11.47 -1.54 -3.53
C LEU A 11 -10.16 -2.29 -3.28
N ALA A 12 -9.13 -2.04 -4.11
CA ALA A 12 -7.80 -2.60 -3.91
C ALA A 12 -7.16 -2.12 -2.61
N ALA A 13 -7.27 -0.82 -2.31
CA ALA A 13 -6.74 -0.26 -1.07
C ALA A 13 -7.44 -0.83 0.17
N LEU A 14 -8.77 -0.99 0.14
CA LEU A 14 -9.54 -1.61 1.21
C LEU A 14 -9.17 -3.08 1.42
N ALA A 15 -9.07 -3.87 0.35
CA ALA A 15 -8.64 -5.26 0.42
C ALA A 15 -7.23 -5.36 1.03
N THR A 16 -6.33 -4.48 0.61
CA THR A 16 -4.95 -4.41 1.14
C THR A 16 -4.95 -4.02 2.61
N THR A 17 -5.81 -3.09 3.04
CA THR A 17 -5.98 -2.73 4.46
C THR A 17 -6.39 -3.94 5.29
N LEU A 18 -7.36 -4.73 4.82
CA LEU A 18 -7.82 -5.91 5.56
C LEU A 18 -6.70 -6.94 5.72
N VAL A 19 -5.96 -7.23 4.65
CA VAL A 19 -4.83 -8.17 4.69
C VAL A 19 -3.72 -7.64 5.58
N MET A 20 -3.43 -6.34 5.53
CA MET A 20 -2.45 -5.69 6.41
C MET A 20 -2.81 -5.85 7.89
N LEU A 21 -4.07 -5.61 8.26
CA LEU A 21 -4.54 -5.81 9.63
C LEU A 21 -4.45 -7.28 10.04
N LEU A 22 -4.77 -8.21 9.14
CA LEU A 22 -4.64 -9.64 9.40
C LEU A 22 -3.18 -10.06 9.64
N LEU A 23 -2.25 -9.63 8.77
CA LEU A 23 -0.82 -9.91 8.94
C LEU A 23 -0.28 -9.33 10.25
N ARG A 24 -0.74 -8.14 10.63
CA ARG A 24 -0.40 -7.51 11.90
C ARG A 24 -0.86 -8.37 13.09
N VAL A 25 -2.13 -8.76 13.11
CA VAL A 25 -2.72 -9.48 14.25
C VAL A 25 -2.19 -10.91 14.36
N VAL A 26 -2.04 -11.61 13.23
CA VAL A 26 -1.69 -13.03 13.22
C VAL A 26 -0.18 -13.26 13.25
N LEU A 27 0.59 -12.44 12.54
CA LEU A 27 2.03 -12.67 12.30
C LEU A 27 2.92 -11.58 12.92
N GLY A 28 2.33 -10.58 13.58
CA GLY A 28 3.07 -9.48 14.21
C GLY A 28 3.81 -8.60 13.20
N VAL A 29 3.43 -8.64 11.92
CA VAL A 29 4.07 -7.84 10.86
C VAL A 29 3.81 -6.36 11.13
N PRO A 30 4.85 -5.51 11.19
CA PRO A 30 4.68 -4.07 11.34
C PRO A 30 3.85 -3.47 10.20
N LEU A 31 3.06 -2.46 10.53
CA LEU A 31 2.33 -1.69 9.54
C LEU A 31 3.33 -0.87 8.71
N PRO A 32 3.07 -0.62 7.41
CA PRO A 32 3.98 0.14 6.56
C PRO A 32 4.37 1.50 7.13
N PHE A 33 3.44 2.20 7.79
CA PHE A 33 3.76 3.49 8.42
C PHE A 33 4.68 3.33 9.64
N GLU A 34 4.55 2.24 10.42
CA GLU A 34 5.44 1.96 11.54
C GLU A 34 6.86 1.71 11.03
N LEU A 35 7.02 0.95 9.93
CA LEU A 35 8.33 0.74 9.30
C LEU A 35 8.97 2.03 8.79
N VAL A 36 8.16 2.93 8.20
CA VAL A 36 8.61 4.25 7.76
C VAL A 36 9.04 5.08 8.97
N SER A 37 8.21 5.13 10.03
CA SER A 37 8.56 5.82 11.27
C SER A 37 9.84 5.27 11.89
N ASP A 38 9.98 3.95 12.03
CA ASP A 38 11.19 3.29 12.55
C ASP A 38 12.44 3.61 11.72
N ARG A 39 12.26 3.77 10.40
CA ARG A 39 13.37 4.11 9.50
C ARG A 39 13.81 5.56 9.64
N PHE A 40 12.87 6.50 9.75
CA PHE A 40 13.13 7.92 9.59
C PHE A 40 13.17 8.71 10.89
N LEU A 41 12.47 8.29 11.94
CA LEU A 41 12.46 8.98 13.24
C LEU A 41 13.87 9.19 13.83
N PRO A 42 14.82 8.23 13.73
CA PRO A 42 16.18 8.45 14.25
C PRO A 42 16.93 9.62 13.60
N PHE A 43 16.47 10.12 12.44
CA PHE A 43 17.08 11.27 11.75
C PHE A 43 16.41 12.60 12.12
N VAL A 44 15.35 12.59 12.92
CA VAL A 44 14.66 13.79 13.38
C VAL A 44 15.36 14.33 14.64
N PRO A 45 15.84 15.60 14.65
CA PRO A 45 16.42 16.20 15.85
C PRO A 45 15.44 16.22 17.02
N VAL A 46 15.95 16.06 18.24
CA VAL A 46 15.13 15.99 19.46
C VAL A 46 14.29 17.26 19.63
N GLU A 47 14.87 18.43 19.38
CA GLU A 47 14.16 19.71 19.46
C GLU A 47 13.00 19.76 18.47
N GLY A 48 13.26 19.35 17.22
CA GLY A 48 12.23 19.28 16.18
C GLY A 48 11.10 18.32 16.53
N PHE A 49 11.44 17.18 17.13
CA PHE A 49 10.46 16.21 17.60
C PHE A 49 9.60 16.78 18.74
N VAL A 50 10.21 17.37 19.78
CA VAL A 50 9.49 17.93 20.94
C VAL A 50 8.61 19.12 20.53
N THR A 51 9.12 20.03 19.70
CA THR A 51 8.32 21.13 19.15
C THR A 51 7.17 20.60 18.30
N GLY A 52 7.42 19.60 17.45
CA GLY A 52 6.38 18.94 16.67
C GLY A 52 5.27 18.34 17.53
N LEU A 53 5.62 17.65 18.62
CA LEU A 53 4.62 17.15 19.57
C LEU A 53 3.77 18.28 20.17
N GLY A 54 4.37 19.43 20.49
CA GLY A 54 3.62 20.61 20.95
C GLY A 54 2.61 21.11 19.91
N VAL A 55 3.01 21.19 18.64
CA VAL A 55 2.14 21.61 17.53
C VAL A 55 0.98 20.65 17.30
N PHE A 56 1.24 19.34 17.39
CA PHE A 56 0.23 18.30 17.18
C PHE A 56 -0.64 18.02 18.41
N GLY A 57 -0.57 18.83 19.47
CA GLY A 57 -1.39 18.67 20.67
C GLY A 57 -0.96 17.53 21.59
N GLY A 58 0.33 17.19 21.58
CA GLY A 58 0.96 16.19 22.42
C GLY A 58 1.21 14.85 21.73
N ALA A 59 1.94 13.97 22.42
CA ALA A 59 2.37 12.65 21.92
C ALA A 59 1.20 11.75 21.48
N LEU A 60 0.10 11.75 22.25
CA LEU A 60 -1.06 10.91 21.95
C LEU A 60 -1.74 11.33 20.65
N LEU A 61 -2.00 12.63 20.48
CA LEU A 61 -2.69 13.15 19.30
C LEU A 61 -1.81 13.03 18.06
N ALA A 62 -0.51 13.31 18.17
CA ALA A 62 0.47 13.06 17.10
C ALA A 62 0.45 11.60 16.61
N LYS A 63 0.40 10.64 17.55
CA LYS A 63 0.31 9.21 17.22
C LYS A 63 -1.00 8.86 16.53
N GLN A 64 -2.13 9.41 16.98
CA GLN A 64 -3.43 9.19 16.36
C GLN A 64 -3.48 9.77 14.94
N ILE A 65 -2.95 10.97 14.72
CA ILE A 65 -2.84 11.60 13.40
C ILE A 65 -2.00 10.72 12.47
N GLY A 66 -0.85 10.22 12.93
CA GLY A 66 -0.02 9.31 12.15
C GLY A 66 -0.74 8.01 11.80
N PHE A 67 -1.41 7.40 12.78
CA PHE A 67 -2.18 6.17 12.58
C PHE A 67 -3.31 6.37 11.57
N TYR A 68 -4.29 7.23 11.87
CA TYR A 68 -5.45 7.44 10.99
C TYR A 68 -5.07 8.06 9.64
N GLY A 69 -4.11 8.98 9.64
CA GLY A 69 -3.58 9.60 8.43
C GLY A 69 -2.93 8.60 7.49
N SER A 70 -2.26 7.56 8.01
CA SER A 70 -1.68 6.50 7.18
C SER A 70 -2.74 5.70 6.43
N PHE A 71 -3.85 5.32 7.09
CA PHE A 71 -4.96 4.62 6.43
C PHE A 71 -5.63 5.51 5.40
N LEU A 72 -5.92 6.77 5.73
CA LEU A 72 -6.50 7.70 4.78
C LEU A 72 -5.56 7.91 3.57
N GLY A 73 -4.27 8.12 3.82
CA GLY A 73 -3.25 8.25 2.79
C GLY A 73 -3.17 7.03 1.88
N GLN A 74 -3.22 5.82 2.45
CA GLN A 74 -3.28 4.58 1.67
C GLN A 74 -4.51 4.52 0.75
N LEU A 75 -5.69 4.89 1.24
CA LEU A 75 -6.90 4.91 0.42
C LEU A 75 -6.79 5.93 -0.72
N LEU A 76 -6.29 7.14 -0.44
CA LEU A 76 -6.08 8.18 -1.44
C LEU A 76 -5.06 7.77 -2.51
N ILE A 77 -3.94 7.18 -2.09
CA ILE A 77 -2.93 6.63 -3.01
C ILE A 77 -3.54 5.52 -3.86
N GLY A 78 -4.31 4.62 -3.25
CA GLY A 78 -4.98 3.54 -3.99
C GLY A 78 -5.93 4.07 -5.06
N VAL A 79 -6.76 5.06 -4.72
CA VAL A 79 -7.64 5.77 -5.66
C VAL A 79 -6.84 6.41 -6.80
N ALA A 80 -5.74 7.10 -6.49
CA ALA A 80 -4.88 7.75 -7.47
C ALA A 80 -4.22 6.73 -8.42
N LEU A 81 -3.67 5.64 -7.87
CA LEU A 81 -3.05 4.57 -8.63
C LEU A 81 -4.07 3.82 -9.51
N GLY A 82 -5.29 3.58 -9.01
CA GLY A 82 -6.36 3.00 -9.80
C GLY A 82 -6.78 3.91 -10.97
N GLY A 83 -6.90 5.22 -10.71
CA GLY A 83 -7.14 6.23 -11.74
C GLY A 83 -6.05 6.24 -12.82
N LEU A 84 -4.78 6.21 -12.40
CA LEU A 84 -3.63 6.14 -13.30
C LEU A 84 -3.65 4.85 -14.12
N PHE A 85 -3.87 3.71 -13.48
CA PHE A 85 -3.95 2.41 -14.12
C PHE A 85 -5.01 2.39 -15.23
N VAL A 86 -6.23 2.82 -14.94
CA VAL A 86 -7.32 2.90 -15.93
C VAL A 86 -6.96 3.85 -17.06
N ARG A 87 -6.36 5.02 -16.77
CA ARG A 87 -5.94 5.98 -17.78
C ARG A 87 -4.86 5.42 -18.71
N LEU A 88 -3.90 4.65 -18.18
CA LEU A 88 -2.87 3.99 -18.97
C LEU A 88 -3.44 2.85 -19.82
N LEU A 89 -4.42 2.10 -19.32
CA LEU A 89 -5.03 0.99 -20.05
C LEU A 89 -6.04 1.42 -21.11
N SER A 90 -6.67 2.58 -20.91
CA SER A 90 -7.62 3.20 -21.87
C SER A 90 -6.93 4.02 -22.95
N ARG A 91 -5.68 4.47 -22.73
CA ARG A 91 -4.86 5.11 -23.76
C ARG A 91 -4.43 4.10 -24.82
N GLY A 92 -5.05 4.17 -25.99
CA GLY A 92 -4.68 3.37 -27.17
C GLY A 92 -5.68 2.29 -27.55
N ARG A 93 -6.85 2.22 -26.90
CA ARG A 93 -7.94 1.34 -27.33
C ARG A 93 -9.20 2.16 -27.51
N GLY A 94 -9.70 2.22 -28.74
CA GLY A 94 -11.09 2.58 -29.03
C GLY A 94 -12.05 1.68 -28.24
N ALA A 95 -13.34 2.01 -28.25
CA ALA A 95 -14.43 1.44 -27.44
C ALA A 95 -14.57 -0.11 -27.36
N GLY A 96 -13.66 -0.90 -27.95
CA GLY A 96 -13.58 -2.37 -27.92
C GLY A 96 -12.27 -2.97 -27.35
N ALA A 97 -11.54 -2.29 -26.46
CA ALA A 97 -10.32 -2.83 -25.81
C ALA A 97 -10.42 -4.32 -25.34
N ALA A 98 -9.43 -5.16 -25.66
CA ALA A 98 -9.30 -6.58 -25.28
C ALA A 98 -9.50 -6.89 -23.76
N PRO A 99 -9.73 -8.17 -23.36
CA PRO A 99 -9.71 -8.64 -21.96
C PRO A 99 -8.42 -8.26 -21.23
N LEU A 100 -8.35 -8.50 -19.90
CA LEU A 100 -7.12 -8.35 -19.09
C LEU A 100 -5.92 -8.95 -19.83
N THR A 101 -5.19 -8.12 -20.58
CA THR A 101 -4.14 -8.64 -21.44
C THR A 101 -2.99 -9.12 -20.57
N ARG A 102 -2.29 -10.17 -20.99
CA ARG A 102 -1.04 -10.64 -20.35
C ARG A 102 -0.10 -9.47 -20.02
N ARG A 103 -0.02 -8.47 -20.91
CA ARG A 103 0.71 -7.22 -20.69
C ARG A 103 0.26 -6.43 -19.46
N ALA A 104 -1.04 -6.29 -19.23
CA ALA A 104 -1.59 -5.58 -18.06
C ALA A 104 -1.18 -6.28 -16.76
N ILE A 105 -1.31 -7.61 -16.72
CA ILE A 105 -0.91 -8.43 -15.56
C ILE A 105 0.60 -8.26 -15.31
N VAL A 106 1.43 -8.47 -16.34
CA VAL A 106 2.90 -8.36 -16.22
C VAL A 106 3.33 -6.96 -15.79
N VAL A 107 2.72 -5.90 -16.35
CA VAL A 107 3.06 -4.52 -15.98
C VAL A 107 2.65 -4.23 -14.53
N THR A 108 1.43 -4.61 -14.10
CA THR A 108 0.96 -4.32 -12.75
C THR A 108 1.76 -5.09 -11.70
N PHE A 109 1.96 -6.40 -11.88
CA PHE A 109 2.76 -7.20 -10.93
C PHE A 109 4.24 -6.86 -11.01
N GLY A 110 4.77 -6.53 -12.20
CA GLY A 110 6.14 -6.06 -12.36
C GLY A 110 6.38 -4.73 -11.64
N ALA A 111 5.45 -3.78 -11.74
CA ALA A 111 5.50 -2.53 -10.99
C ALA A 111 5.40 -2.78 -9.48
N ALA A 112 4.50 -3.66 -9.03
CA ALA A 112 4.39 -4.04 -7.63
C ALA A 112 5.69 -4.67 -7.09
N ALA A 113 6.32 -5.56 -7.86
CA ALA A 113 7.61 -6.17 -7.51
C ALA A 113 8.75 -5.13 -7.48
N ALA A 114 8.77 -4.18 -8.41
CA ALA A 114 9.75 -3.10 -8.39
C ALA A 114 9.59 -2.19 -7.16
N VAL A 115 8.35 -1.81 -6.83
CA VAL A 115 8.03 -1.03 -5.62
C VAL A 115 8.42 -1.83 -4.36
N TRP A 116 8.15 -3.13 -4.34
CA TRP A 116 8.57 -4.01 -3.25
C TRP A 116 10.08 -3.99 -3.05
N LEU A 117 10.87 -4.18 -4.12
CA LEU A 117 12.33 -4.15 -4.05
C LEU A 117 12.85 -2.82 -3.49
N VAL A 118 12.34 -1.69 -4.02
CA VAL A 118 12.70 -0.35 -3.52
C VAL A 118 12.35 -0.21 -2.05
N THR A 119 11.17 -0.68 -1.63
CA THR A 119 10.70 -0.59 -0.24
C THR A 119 11.60 -1.41 0.68
N VAL A 120 11.97 -2.64 0.29
CA VAL A 120 12.87 -3.50 1.06
C VAL A 120 14.24 -2.85 1.23
N VAL A 121 14.79 -2.26 0.16
CA VAL A 121 16.09 -1.58 0.21
C VAL A 121 16.04 -0.35 1.11
N VAL A 122 15.03 0.50 0.95
CA VAL A 122 14.90 1.76 1.71
C VAL A 122 14.66 1.50 3.19
N LEU A 123 13.82 0.51 3.52
CA LEU A 123 13.37 0.20 4.88
C LEU A 123 14.19 -0.92 5.54
N TRP A 124 15.28 -1.40 4.92
CA TRP A 124 16.02 -2.59 5.36
C TRP A 124 16.26 -2.72 6.88
N PRO A 125 16.74 -1.66 7.60
CA PRO A 125 16.93 -1.76 9.05
C PRO A 125 15.62 -1.95 9.82
N ALA A 126 14.56 -1.27 9.38
CA ALA A 126 13.25 -1.29 10.02
C ALA A 126 12.52 -2.63 9.82
N LEU A 127 12.86 -3.41 8.79
CA LEU A 127 12.25 -4.73 8.56
C LEU A 127 12.47 -5.70 9.72
N ARG A 128 13.51 -5.48 10.52
CA ARG A 128 13.86 -6.31 11.69
C ARG A 128 12.86 -6.17 12.85
N SER A 129 11.96 -5.19 12.82
CA SER A 129 10.88 -5.04 13.80
C SER A 129 9.82 -6.14 13.63
N ASN A 130 9.35 -6.73 14.74
CA ASN A 130 8.21 -7.65 14.75
C ASN A 130 7.51 -7.64 16.12
N TYR A 131 6.18 -7.66 16.12
CA TYR A 131 5.35 -7.54 17.32
C TYR A 131 4.90 -8.89 17.89
N GLY A 132 5.31 -10.00 17.27
CA GLY A 132 5.11 -11.37 17.73
C GLY A 132 6.34 -11.97 18.43
N GLY A 133 7.40 -11.19 18.66
CA GLY A 133 8.60 -11.64 19.39
C GLY A 133 9.58 -12.49 18.56
N LEU A 134 9.52 -12.42 17.23
CA LEU A 134 10.45 -13.15 16.36
C LEU A 134 11.88 -12.59 16.45
N PRO A 135 12.91 -13.46 16.28
CA PRO A 135 14.29 -13.01 16.11
C PRO A 135 14.45 -12.05 14.92
N PRO A 136 15.36 -11.05 14.98
CA PRO A 136 15.49 -9.99 13.97
C PRO A 136 15.62 -10.45 12.51
N GLU A 137 16.33 -11.55 12.27
CA GLU A 137 16.54 -12.09 10.92
C GLU A 137 15.24 -12.67 10.34
N ARG A 138 14.48 -13.41 11.17
CA ARG A 138 13.19 -13.98 10.78
C ARG A 138 12.13 -12.88 10.64
N ALA A 139 12.18 -11.88 11.51
CA ALA A 139 11.34 -10.68 11.42
C ALA A 139 11.56 -9.96 10.09
N ALA A 140 12.82 -9.75 9.67
CA ALA A 140 13.13 -9.10 8.40
C ALA A 140 12.55 -9.85 7.19
N LEU A 141 12.70 -11.17 7.14
CA LEU A 141 12.13 -12.00 6.08
C LEU A 141 10.61 -11.95 6.07
N LEU A 142 9.99 -12.04 7.24
CA LEU A 142 8.54 -12.02 7.37
C LEU A 142 7.94 -10.65 7.01
N SER A 143 8.58 -9.56 7.43
CA SER A 143 8.18 -8.19 7.08
C SER A 143 8.33 -7.94 5.59
N ALA A 144 9.43 -8.38 4.97
CA ALA A 144 9.62 -8.30 3.52
C ALA A 144 8.56 -9.11 2.75
N ALA A 145 8.28 -10.35 3.19
CA ALA A 145 7.23 -11.18 2.61
C ALA A 145 5.84 -10.57 2.80
N GLY A 146 5.56 -10.02 3.98
CA GLY A 146 4.32 -9.30 4.27
C GLY A 146 4.11 -8.13 3.31
N LEU A 147 5.11 -7.28 3.11
CA LEU A 147 5.06 -6.20 2.13
C LEU A 147 4.81 -6.69 0.70
N LEU A 148 5.42 -7.82 0.30
CA LEU A 148 5.18 -8.42 -1.01
C LEU A 148 3.71 -8.88 -1.14
N VAL A 149 3.17 -9.53 -0.11
CA VAL A 149 1.77 -9.95 -0.06
C VAL A 149 0.85 -8.75 -0.17
N LEU A 150 1.11 -7.65 0.56
CA LEU A 150 0.28 -6.44 0.48
C LEU A 150 0.25 -5.84 -0.93
N LEU A 151 1.42 -5.71 -1.57
CA LEU A 151 1.52 -5.19 -2.93
C LEU A 151 0.89 -6.14 -3.96
N GLY A 152 1.03 -7.45 -3.76
CA GLY A 152 0.39 -8.48 -4.57
C GLY A 152 -1.14 -8.45 -4.45
N VAL A 153 -1.68 -8.31 -3.25
CA VAL A 153 -3.12 -8.16 -2.98
C VAL A 153 -3.63 -6.90 -3.65
N PHE A 154 -2.94 -5.76 -3.48
CA PHE A 154 -3.32 -4.53 -4.16
C PHE A 154 -3.39 -4.72 -5.68
N ALA A 155 -2.35 -5.30 -6.30
CA ALA A 155 -2.29 -5.56 -7.73
C ALA A 155 -3.44 -6.48 -8.20
N ALA A 156 -3.66 -7.59 -7.51
CA ALA A 156 -4.71 -8.56 -7.83
C ALA A 156 -6.11 -7.96 -7.69
N SER A 157 -6.39 -7.29 -6.58
CA SER A 157 -7.68 -6.64 -6.33
C SER A 157 -7.95 -5.50 -7.30
N LEU A 158 -6.93 -4.74 -7.69
CA LEU A 158 -7.06 -3.68 -8.69
C LEU A 158 -7.47 -4.25 -10.06
N LEU A 159 -6.78 -5.30 -10.52
CA LEU A 159 -7.07 -5.97 -11.79
C LEU A 159 -8.45 -6.64 -11.77
N GLY A 160 -8.78 -7.35 -10.69
CA GLY A 160 -10.07 -8.04 -10.52
C GLY A 160 -11.24 -7.07 -10.45
N ALA A 161 -11.14 -6.00 -9.64
CA ALA A 161 -12.18 -4.98 -9.55
C ALA A 161 -12.38 -4.25 -10.88
N TYR A 162 -11.30 -3.95 -11.60
CA TYR A 162 -11.39 -3.36 -12.94
C TYR A 162 -12.11 -4.29 -13.93
N ALA A 163 -11.80 -5.59 -13.93
CA ALA A 163 -12.45 -6.56 -14.80
C ALA A 163 -13.95 -6.71 -14.48
N ALA A 164 -14.30 -6.89 -13.21
CA ALA A 164 -15.68 -7.08 -12.77
C ALA A 164 -16.58 -5.86 -13.06
N LEU A 165 -16.08 -4.65 -12.83
CA LEU A 165 -16.82 -3.42 -13.15
C LEU A 165 -17.04 -3.26 -14.65
N ARG A 166 -16.09 -3.71 -15.46
CA ARG A 166 -16.20 -3.64 -16.91
C ARG A 166 -17.20 -4.65 -17.48
N GLU A 167 -17.25 -5.86 -16.92
CA GLU A 167 -18.26 -6.86 -17.30
C GLU A 167 -19.68 -6.34 -17.04
N ARG A 168 -19.91 -5.72 -15.87
CA ARG A 168 -21.19 -5.08 -15.54
C ARG A 168 -21.61 -3.93 -16.46
N GLU A 169 -20.67 -3.32 -17.21
CA GLU A 169 -20.98 -2.27 -18.18
C GLU A 169 -21.36 -2.82 -19.56
N ARG A 170 -21.11 -4.12 -19.81
CA ARG A 170 -21.42 -4.78 -21.07
C ARG A 170 -22.75 -5.54 -21.06
N SER A 171 -23.22 -5.95 -19.89
CA SER A 171 -24.53 -6.58 -19.66
C SER A 171 -25.64 -5.54 -19.56
#